data_AF-A0A8E1W4D7-F1
#
_entry.id   AF-A0A8E1W4D7-F1
#
_cell.length_a   1.000
_cell.length_b   1.000
_cell.length_c   1.000
_cell.angle_alpha   90.00
_cell.angle_beta   90.00
_cell.angle_gamma   90.00
#
_symmetry.space_group_name_H-M   'P 1'
#
loop_
_entity.id
_entity.type
_entity.pdbx_description
1 polymer ?
#
loop_
_entity_poly.entity_id
_entity_poly.type
_entity_poly.pdbx_seq_one_letter_code
_entity_poly.pdbx_strand_id
1 'polypeptide(L)'
;MNDVPSGQRFWINTVSLDHVEAAIEGGFTQADHGAGTRLRQPSPGDEMIFYSPRTSLRGGAPVRQFTAWATITGEKPYQAYVSDDFRPWRLAASFHACTRVDAKPLVAQLSFVTDPAHWGLPFRRGLFAIPQQDFATILTHMTA
;
A
#
# COMPACT_ATOMS: atom_id res chain seq x y z
N MET A 1 -12.30 -5.67 21.83
CA MET A 1 -12.74 -5.64 20.42
C MET A 1 -12.79 -4.17 20.03
N ASN A 2 -11.81 -3.71 19.25
CA ASN A 2 -11.75 -2.31 18.84
C ASN A 2 -12.84 -2.10 17.80
N ASP A 3 -13.73 -1.15 18.09
CA ASP A 3 -14.82 -0.74 17.21
C ASP A 3 -14.18 -0.04 16.00
N VAL A 4 -14.15 -0.72 14.87
CA VAL A 4 -13.70 -0.16 13.59
C VAL A 4 -14.77 0.85 13.17
N PRO A 5 -14.45 2.15 12.97
CA PRO A 5 -15.44 3.14 12.58
C PRO A 5 -16.18 2.67 11.32
N SER A 6 -17.51 2.72 11.34
CA SER A 6 -18.36 2.40 10.19
C SER A 6 -18.10 3.40 9.06
N GLY A 7 -17.13 3.07 8.20
CA GLY A 7 -16.65 3.94 7.12
C GLY A 7 -15.15 3.82 6.82
N GLN A 8 -14.37 3.21 7.72
CA GLN A 8 -12.94 2.96 7.50
C GLN A 8 -12.75 1.99 6.32
N ARG A 9 -11.92 2.35 5.36
CA ARG A 9 -11.55 1.50 4.22
C ARG A 9 -10.12 1.00 4.33
N PHE A 10 -9.89 -0.10 3.64
CA PHE A 10 -8.63 -0.83 3.65
C PHE A 10 -8.08 -0.88 2.23
N TRP A 11 -6.79 -0.62 2.09
CA TRP A 11 -6.15 -0.38 0.80
C TRP A 11 -4.91 -1.26 0.61
N ILE A 12 -4.65 -1.60 -0.65
CA ILE A 12 -3.34 -2.03 -1.12
C ILE A 12 -2.77 -0.92 -2.00
N ASN A 13 -1.52 -0.54 -1.73
CA ASN A 13 -0.71 0.27 -2.64
C ASN A 13 0.50 -0.53 -3.15
N THR A 14 0.59 -0.67 -4.47
CA THR A 14 1.67 -1.41 -5.14
C THR A 14 2.78 -0.45 -5.57
N VAL A 15 3.92 -0.55 -4.89
CA VAL A 15 5.07 0.36 -5.06
C VAL A 15 6.38 -0.40 -4.84
N SER A 16 7.47 0.01 -5.50
CA SER A 16 8.77 -0.62 -5.30
C SER A 16 9.26 -0.46 -3.87
N LEU A 17 10.11 -1.39 -3.42
CA LEU A 17 10.58 -1.41 -2.03
C LEU A 17 11.35 -0.15 -1.65
N ASP A 18 12.23 0.33 -2.51
CA ASP A 18 12.95 1.60 -2.32
C ASP A 18 12.00 2.79 -2.10
N HIS A 19 10.88 2.81 -2.80
CA HIS A 19 9.85 3.82 -2.66
C HIS A 19 9.09 3.69 -1.34
N VAL A 20 8.83 2.46 -0.88
CA VAL A 20 8.23 2.21 0.43
C VAL A 20 9.16 2.70 1.54
N GLU A 21 10.47 2.46 1.42
CA GLU A 21 11.45 2.93 2.40
C GLU A 21 11.50 4.46 2.47
N ALA A 22 11.50 5.15 1.32
CA ALA A 22 11.40 6.61 1.28
C ALA A 22 10.06 7.14 1.82
N ALA A 23 8.97 6.40 1.59
CA ALA A 23 7.63 6.73 2.10
C ALA A 23 7.55 6.61 3.63
N ILE A 24 8.19 5.59 4.21
CA ILE A 24 8.32 5.40 5.66
C ILE A 24 9.08 6.57 6.28
N GLU A 25 10.26 6.90 5.72
CA GLU A 25 11.09 8.01 6.22
C GLU A 25 10.37 9.35 6.11
N GLY A 26 9.62 9.56 5.02
CA GLY A 26 8.93 10.82 4.75
C GLY A 26 7.50 10.94 5.29
N GLY A 27 6.92 9.89 5.88
CA GLY A 27 5.55 9.90 6.41
C GLY A 27 4.48 10.16 5.34
N PHE A 28 4.59 9.52 4.18
CA PHE A 28 3.63 9.71 3.08
C PHE A 28 3.28 8.42 2.35
N THR A 29 2.22 8.45 1.56
CA THR A 29 1.96 7.50 0.48
C THR A 29 1.88 8.22 -0.85
N GLN A 30 2.35 7.55 -1.90
CA GLN A 30 2.32 8.00 -3.28
C GLN A 30 1.91 6.82 -4.16
N ALA A 31 1.09 7.07 -5.18
CA ALA A 31 0.59 6.04 -6.09
C ALA A 31 0.64 6.55 -7.53
N ASP A 32 0.34 5.67 -8.49
CA ASP A 32 0.16 6.00 -9.91
C ASP A 32 1.28 6.87 -10.51
N HIS A 33 2.54 6.55 -10.21
CA HIS A 33 3.71 7.32 -10.66
C HIS A 33 3.71 8.80 -10.24
N GLY A 34 2.99 9.14 -9.16
CA GLY A 34 2.85 10.51 -8.65
C GLY A 34 1.59 11.23 -9.12
N ALA A 35 0.64 10.56 -9.76
CA ALA A 35 -0.65 11.14 -10.10
C ALA A 35 -1.58 11.24 -8.87
N GLY A 36 -2.33 12.34 -8.76
CA GLY A 36 -3.21 12.59 -7.61
C GLY A 36 -4.60 11.94 -7.69
N THR A 37 -4.98 11.30 -8.80
CA THR A 37 -6.36 10.86 -9.06
C THR A 37 -6.84 9.79 -8.10
N ARG A 38 -6.08 8.71 -7.91
CA ARG A 38 -6.44 7.66 -6.94
C ARG A 38 -6.11 8.04 -5.50
N LEU A 39 -5.09 8.89 -5.28
CA LEU A 39 -4.74 9.37 -3.94
C LEU A 39 -5.82 10.24 -3.28
N ARG A 40 -6.78 10.76 -4.05
CA ARG A 40 -7.96 11.45 -3.49
C ARG A 40 -9.00 10.51 -2.88
N GLN A 41 -8.87 9.20 -3.08
CA GLN A 41 -9.84 8.26 -2.55
C GLN A 41 -9.60 7.95 -1.07
N PRO A 42 -8.38 7.57 -0.61
CA PRO A 42 -8.16 7.32 0.81
C PRO A 42 -8.47 8.55 1.67
N SER A 43 -8.99 8.32 2.87
CA SER A 43 -9.38 9.36 3.82
C SER A 43 -8.69 9.15 5.17
N PRO A 44 -8.60 10.19 6.03
CA PRO A 44 -8.05 10.03 7.36
C PRO A 44 -8.68 8.87 8.12
N GLY A 45 -7.85 8.05 8.75
CA GLY A 45 -8.25 6.83 9.43
C GLY A 45 -8.26 5.59 8.54
N ASP A 46 -8.29 5.70 7.20
CA ASP A 46 -8.14 4.52 6.34
C ASP A 46 -6.80 3.82 6.56
N GLU A 47 -6.77 2.51 6.37
CA GLU A 47 -5.56 1.69 6.56
C GLU A 47 -5.02 1.20 5.23
N MET A 48 -3.68 1.21 5.08
CA MET A 48 -3.01 0.87 3.83
C MET A 48 -1.87 -0.10 4.07
N ILE A 49 -1.92 -1.22 3.36
CA ILE A 49 -0.79 -2.15 3.23
C ILE A 49 -0.07 -1.88 1.91
N PHE A 50 1.26 -1.92 1.97
CA PHE A 50 2.12 -1.75 0.81
C PHE A 50 2.57 -3.12 0.31
N TYR A 51 2.39 -3.34 -0.99
CA TYR A 51 2.92 -4.52 -1.68
C TYR A 51 4.05 -4.11 -2.60
N SER A 52 5.22 -4.72 -2.44
CA SER A 52 6.39 -4.47 -3.28
C SER A 52 6.66 -5.64 -4.22
N PRO A 53 6.43 -5.50 -5.53
CA PRO A 53 6.70 -6.57 -6.49
C PRO A 53 8.20 -6.73 -6.75
N ARG A 54 8.97 -5.63 -6.61
CA ARG A 54 10.40 -5.55 -6.92
C ARG A 54 11.10 -4.53 -6.02
N THR A 55 12.43 -4.59 -5.96
CA THR A 55 13.22 -3.66 -5.15
C THR A 55 13.16 -2.22 -5.66
N SER A 56 13.15 -2.04 -6.99
CA SER A 56 13.07 -0.73 -7.66
C SER A 56 12.11 -0.76 -8.85
N LEU A 57 11.61 0.41 -9.23
CA LEU A 57 10.66 0.57 -10.34
C LEU A 57 11.24 0.10 -11.69
N ARG A 58 12.50 0.45 -11.97
CA ARG A 58 13.20 0.06 -13.20
C ARG A 58 14.30 -0.94 -12.86
N GLY A 59 14.10 -2.21 -13.23
CA GLY A 59 15.15 -3.23 -13.19
C GLY A 59 15.37 -3.98 -11.87
N GLY A 60 14.80 -3.60 -10.72
CA GLY A 60 15.12 -4.20 -9.41
C GLY A 60 14.77 -5.68 -9.19
N ALA A 61 15.46 -6.40 -8.30
CA ALA A 61 15.17 -7.83 -8.06
C ALA A 61 13.70 -8.08 -7.62
N PRO A 62 13.09 -9.24 -7.94
CA PRO A 62 11.77 -9.59 -7.41
C PRO A 62 11.75 -9.56 -5.89
N VAL A 63 10.72 -8.92 -5.31
CA VAL A 63 10.46 -8.89 -3.86
C VAL A 63 9.21 -9.71 -3.59
N ARG A 64 8.05 -9.28 -4.12
CA ARG A 64 6.75 -9.97 -4.03
C ARG A 64 6.26 -10.14 -2.60
N GLN A 65 6.43 -9.10 -1.79
CA GLN A 65 6.11 -9.10 -0.37
C GLN A 65 5.12 -7.99 -0.04
N PHE A 66 4.35 -8.19 1.03
CA PHE A 66 3.77 -7.10 1.79
C PHE A 66 4.88 -6.51 2.68
N THR A 67 5.15 -5.21 2.52
CA THR A 67 6.41 -4.60 2.98
C THR A 67 6.25 -3.52 4.02
N ALA A 68 5.08 -2.90 4.11
CA ALA A 68 4.77 -1.91 5.13
C ALA A 68 3.26 -1.82 5.38
N TRP A 69 2.91 -1.22 6.50
CA TRP A 69 1.53 -0.88 6.88
C TRP A 69 1.49 0.54 7.46
N ALA A 70 0.48 1.32 7.07
CA ALA A 70 0.29 2.69 7.54
C ALA A 70 -1.20 3.06 7.67
N THR A 71 -1.50 3.98 8.59
CA THR A 71 -2.78 4.69 8.66
C THR A 71 -2.68 6.00 7.89
N ILE A 72 -3.70 6.32 7.08
CA ILE A 72 -3.80 7.61 6.40
C ILE A 72 -4.14 8.70 7.41
N THR A 73 -3.38 9.79 7.39
CA THR A 73 -3.56 10.94 8.30
C THR A 73 -3.92 12.23 7.55
N GLY A 74 -3.59 12.31 6.27
CA GLY A 74 -3.89 13.49 5.44
C GLY A 74 -5.33 13.53 4.93
N GLU A 75 -5.95 14.70 4.96
CA GLU A 75 -7.28 14.92 4.38
C GLU A 75 -7.27 15.02 2.85
N LYS A 76 -6.20 15.60 2.29
CA LYS A 76 -6.07 15.88 0.86
C LYS A 76 -4.64 15.62 0.37
N PRO A 77 -4.47 15.10 -0.85
CA PRO A 77 -3.15 15.01 -1.45
C PRO A 77 -2.53 16.40 -1.65
N TYR A 78 -1.21 16.47 -1.53
CA TYR A 78 -0.40 17.66 -1.78
C TYR A 78 0.73 17.34 -2.76
N GLN A 79 1.25 18.35 -3.44
CA GLN A 79 2.41 18.17 -4.32
C GLN A 79 3.70 18.36 -3.52
N ALA A 80 4.59 17.37 -3.58
CA ALA A 80 5.94 17.49 -3.04
C ALA A 80 6.91 17.91 -4.14
N TYR A 81 7.84 18.81 -3.82
CA TYR A 81 8.94 19.14 -4.73
C TYR A 81 10.01 18.05 -4.62
N VAL A 82 10.33 17.38 -5.74
CA VAL A 82 11.45 16.45 -5.85
C VAL A 82 12.50 17.01 -6.82
N SER A 83 12.05 17.56 -7.94
CA SER A 83 12.86 18.35 -8.88
C SER A 83 11.97 19.29 -9.69
N ASP A 84 12.57 20.11 -10.56
CA ASP A 84 11.82 21.03 -11.43
C ASP A 84 10.83 20.31 -12.35
N ASP A 85 11.22 19.14 -12.85
CA ASP A 85 10.39 18.31 -13.75
C ASP A 85 9.49 17.32 -12.99
N PHE A 86 9.64 17.18 -11.68
CA PHE A 86 8.94 16.15 -10.91
C PHE A 86 8.36 16.67 -9.59
N ARG A 87 7.04 16.84 -9.59
CA ARG A 87 6.23 17.27 -8.45
C ARG A 87 5.10 16.26 -8.17
N PRO A 88 5.43 15.08 -7.61
CA PRO A 88 4.43 14.04 -7.39
C PRO A 88 3.41 14.47 -6.33
N TRP A 89 2.19 13.96 -6.49
CA TRP A 89 1.17 14.01 -5.45
C TRP A 89 1.47 12.98 -4.37
N ARG A 90 1.41 13.41 -3.12
CA ARG A 90 1.57 12.60 -1.90
C ARG A 90 0.40 12.81 -0.97
N LEU A 91 0.11 11.83 -0.14
CA LEU A 91 -0.86 11.93 0.95
C LEU A 91 -0.17 11.56 2.26
N ALA A 92 -0.41 12.32 3.33
CA ALA A 92 0.23 12.05 4.62
C ALA A 92 -0.26 10.73 5.21
N ALA A 93 0.67 9.95 5.76
CA ALA A 93 0.41 8.65 6.37
C ALA A 93 1.37 8.40 7.53
N SER A 94 0.90 7.70 8.56
CA SER A 94 1.71 7.26 9.70
C SER A 94 1.97 5.77 9.60
N PHE A 95 3.25 5.39 9.56
CA PHE A 95 3.66 3.99 9.42
C PHE A 95 3.76 3.29 10.77
N HIS A 96 3.47 1.99 10.76
CA HIS A 96 3.50 1.13 11.94
C HIS A 96 4.64 0.11 11.85
N ALA A 97 5.15 -0.32 13.01
CA ALA A 97 6.11 -1.41 13.07
C ALA A 97 5.45 -2.72 12.58
N CYS A 98 6.12 -3.41 11.67
CA CYS A 98 5.68 -4.68 11.11
C CYS A 98 6.85 -5.45 10.50
N THR A 99 6.67 -6.74 10.24
CA THR A 99 7.59 -7.57 9.48
C THR A 99 7.14 -7.72 8.04
N ARG A 100 8.09 -7.82 7.11
CA ARG A 100 7.79 -8.11 5.70
C ARG A 100 7.34 -9.56 5.55
N VAL A 101 6.33 -9.80 4.71
CA VAL A 101 5.75 -11.14 4.51
C VAL A 101 5.64 -11.46 3.02
N ASP A 102 6.03 -12.67 2.64
CA ASP A 102 5.83 -13.17 1.27
C ASP A 102 4.33 -13.22 0.92
N ALA A 103 3.96 -12.64 -0.23
CA ALA A 103 2.55 -12.63 -0.63
C ALA A 103 2.06 -14.02 -1.06
N LYS A 104 2.92 -14.80 -1.73
CA LYS A 104 2.56 -16.07 -2.38
C LYS A 104 1.89 -17.10 -1.44
N PRO A 105 2.34 -17.32 -0.20
CA PRO A 105 1.67 -18.24 0.73
C PRO A 105 0.28 -17.76 1.19
N LEU A 106 0.03 -16.44 1.18
CA LEU A 106 -1.22 -15.86 1.68
C LEU A 106 -2.31 -15.81 0.62
N VAL A 107 -1.95 -15.81 -0.67
CA VAL A 107 -2.86 -15.54 -1.78
C VAL A 107 -4.15 -16.36 -1.72
N ALA A 108 -4.08 -17.65 -1.38
CA ALA A 108 -5.25 -18.53 -1.34
C ALA A 108 -6.29 -18.13 -0.27
N GLN A 109 -5.90 -17.27 0.67
CA GLN A 109 -6.75 -16.76 1.75
C GLN A 109 -7.32 -15.36 1.44
N LEU A 110 -6.92 -14.73 0.33
CA LEU A 110 -7.28 -13.36 0.00
C LEU A 110 -8.40 -13.35 -1.05
N SER A 111 -9.59 -12.93 -0.64
CA SER A 111 -10.78 -12.91 -1.52
C SER A 111 -10.63 -11.98 -2.74
N PHE A 112 -9.82 -10.93 -2.65
CA PHE A 112 -9.50 -10.07 -3.79
C PHE A 112 -8.63 -10.74 -4.86
N VAL A 113 -8.07 -11.92 -4.58
CA VAL A 113 -7.33 -12.74 -5.55
C VAL A 113 -8.21 -13.87 -6.07
N THR A 114 -8.88 -13.61 -7.19
CA THR A 114 -9.87 -14.53 -7.78
C THR A 114 -9.26 -15.67 -8.60
N ASP A 115 -7.99 -15.54 -9.02
CA ASP A 115 -7.28 -16.55 -9.79
C ASP A 115 -5.88 -16.78 -9.18
N PRO A 116 -5.69 -17.86 -8.41
CA PRO A 116 -4.40 -18.19 -7.81
C PRO A 116 -3.28 -18.43 -8.82
N ALA A 117 -3.58 -18.89 -10.04
CA ALA A 117 -2.57 -19.10 -11.08
C ALA A 117 -2.01 -17.76 -11.59
N HIS A 118 -2.85 -16.71 -11.59
CA HIS A 118 -2.49 -15.36 -12.00
C HIS A 118 -2.59 -14.35 -10.85
N TRP A 119 -2.16 -14.78 -9.65
CA TRP A 119 -2.32 -14.02 -8.42
C TRP A 119 -1.71 -12.61 -8.42
N GLY A 120 -0.75 -12.34 -9.30
CA GLY A 120 -0.15 -11.02 -9.47
C GLY A 120 -1.07 -9.98 -10.13
N LEU A 121 -2.18 -10.39 -10.76
CA LEU A 121 -3.05 -9.51 -11.55
C LEU A 121 -3.69 -8.37 -10.73
N PRO A 122 -4.27 -8.60 -9.53
CA PRO A 122 -4.86 -7.51 -8.74
C PRO A 122 -3.85 -6.40 -8.41
N PHE A 123 -2.62 -6.78 -8.08
CA PHE A 123 -1.55 -5.84 -7.72
C PHE A 123 -1.10 -4.94 -8.88
N ARG A 124 -1.41 -5.28 -10.14
CA ARG A 124 -1.12 -4.39 -11.28
C ARG A 124 -1.97 -3.13 -11.31
N ARG A 125 -3.00 -3.04 -10.47
CA ARG A 125 -3.88 -1.86 -10.37
C ARG A 125 -3.23 -0.65 -9.70
N GLY A 126 -2.07 -0.83 -9.05
CA GLY A 126 -1.42 0.24 -8.29
C GLY A 126 -2.08 0.41 -6.93
N LEU A 127 -3.07 1.29 -6.83
CA LEU A 127 -3.83 1.58 -5.61
C LEU A 127 -5.28 1.11 -5.73
N PHE A 128 -5.72 0.24 -4.82
CA PHE A 128 -7.08 -0.30 -4.81
C PHE A 128 -7.56 -0.69 -3.40
N ALA A 129 -8.88 -0.63 -3.20
CA ALA A 129 -9.51 -1.04 -1.94
C ALA A 129 -9.63 -2.57 -1.88
N ILE A 130 -9.55 -3.11 -0.66
CA ILE A 130 -9.73 -4.54 -0.36
C ILE A 130 -10.74 -4.72 0.80
N PRO A 131 -11.37 -5.91 0.92
CA PRO A 131 -12.20 -6.23 2.07
C PRO A 131 -11.41 -6.21 3.39
N GLN A 132 -12.08 -5.82 4.49
CA GLN A 132 -11.50 -5.80 5.83
C GLN A 132 -10.91 -7.16 6.23
N GLN A 133 -11.56 -8.26 5.86
CA GLN A 133 -11.10 -9.61 6.20
C GLN A 133 -9.76 -9.96 5.53
N ASP A 134 -9.58 -9.56 4.27
CA ASP A 134 -8.31 -9.76 3.55
C ASP A 134 -7.20 -8.92 4.17
N PHE A 135 -7.50 -7.67 4.52
CA PHE A 135 -6.57 -6.79 5.22
C PHE A 135 -6.14 -7.38 6.56
N ALA A 136 -7.09 -7.82 7.39
CA ALA A 136 -6.82 -8.42 8.69
C ALA A 136 -5.98 -9.70 8.58
N THR A 137 -6.22 -10.51 7.55
CA THR A 137 -5.42 -11.72 7.26
C THR A 137 -3.96 -11.34 7.01
N ILE A 138 -3.70 -10.38 6.11
CA ILE A 138 -2.34 -9.94 5.82
C ILE A 138 -1.68 -9.33 7.07
N LEU A 139 -2.41 -8.43 7.75
CA LEU A 139 -1.88 -7.73 8.91
C LEU A 139 -1.48 -8.69 10.03
N THR A 140 -2.27 -9.73 10.30
CA THR A 140 -1.95 -10.76 11.29
C THR A 140 -0.60 -11.40 11.03
N HIS A 141 -0.25 -11.67 9.76
CA HIS A 141 1.07 -12.22 9.41
C HIS A 141 2.19 -11.18 9.50
N MET A 142 1.87 -9.89 9.31
CA MET A 142 2.86 -8.80 9.40
C MET A 142 3.16 -8.38 10.84
N THR A 143 2.33 -8.76 11.81
CA THR A 143 2.49 -8.42 13.24
C THR A 143 2.58 -9.63 14.15
N ALA A 144 2.83 -10.82 13.59
CA ALA A 144 3.01 -12.07 14.32
C ALA A 144 4.35 -12.14 15.06
#